data_AF-A0A2T6CVX0-F1
#
_entry.id   AF-A0A2T6CVX0-F1
#
_cell.length_a   1.000
_cell.length_b   1.000
_cell.length_c   1.000
_cell.angle_alpha   90.00
_cell.angle_beta   90.00
_cell.angle_gamma   90.00
#
_symmetry.space_group_name_H-M   'P 1'
#
loop_
_entity.id
_entity.type
_entity.pdbx_description
1 polymer ?
#
loop_
_entity_poly.entity_id
_entity_poly.type
_entity_poly.pdbx_seq_one_letter_code
_entity_poly.pdbx_strand_id
1 'polypeptide(L)'
;MQQANIWVGTSGWVYKEWAGAFYPRGWPKQREFEYYLRHFPTVEINATFYRLPTRSMVRGWHDRAPEGFVYAVKGSRYLTHLKRLKDTSHGLQKYLRRIAPLAEHTGPVLWQLPPTFPKSDKTFARLERFLSRLPRRGLRHAIEFRHPSWLDEQTYALLRRRGTASVWVSSLQMPVDHTVTADFVYLRFHGLEGGAYHDYTDAELAPWCRALTRVSRRGIPAYVYFNNDLNTRAPQNAERLMEMLGERALPPIPQSPSAPAITPAAAIEPSRPSRRRAPRATATQRRPARSRRSPTPSHAAVLRSRTPHGRPVFAQPSVRIPSPATRRARVPAASPRLHPA
;
A
#
# COMPACT_ATOMS: atom_id res chain seq x y z
N MET A 1 -22.39 12.48 19.07
CA MET A 1 -22.23 11.64 17.87
C MET A 1 -21.67 10.29 18.31
N GLN A 2 -22.28 9.17 17.91
CA GLN A 2 -21.70 7.84 18.19
C GLN A 2 -20.34 7.73 17.49
N GLN A 3 -19.37 7.09 18.15
CA GLN A 3 -18.06 6.81 17.56
C GLN A 3 -18.25 5.85 16.37
N ALA A 4 -17.54 6.08 15.27
CA ALA A 4 -17.59 5.20 14.10
C ALA A 4 -16.57 4.08 14.17
N ASN A 5 -16.97 2.92 13.62
CA ASN A 5 -16.17 1.71 13.60
C ASN A 5 -14.95 1.80 12.69
N ILE A 6 -13.90 1.08 13.05
CA ILE A 6 -12.66 0.93 12.28
C ILE A 6 -12.47 -0.55 11.95
N TRP A 7 -12.46 -0.87 10.67
CA TRP A 7 -12.12 -2.20 10.16
C TRP A 7 -10.62 -2.26 9.94
N VAL A 8 -9.93 -3.15 10.66
CA VAL A 8 -8.50 -3.40 10.51
C VAL A 8 -8.29 -4.82 10.01
N GLY A 9 -7.43 -4.98 9.02
CA GLY A 9 -7.02 -6.27 8.51
C GLY A 9 -5.77 -6.19 7.65
N THR A 10 -5.60 -7.16 6.77
CA THR A 10 -4.42 -7.31 5.92
C THR A 10 -4.78 -7.26 4.43
N SER A 11 -3.77 -7.12 3.59
CA SER A 11 -3.92 -7.06 2.14
C SER A 11 -3.82 -8.47 1.54
N GLY A 12 -4.77 -9.32 1.90
CA GLY A 12 -4.81 -10.74 1.56
C GLY A 12 -4.60 -11.63 2.79
N TRP A 13 -4.85 -12.93 2.64
CA TRP A 13 -4.82 -13.91 3.73
C TRP A 13 -4.19 -15.25 3.32
N VAL A 14 -3.48 -15.33 2.20
CA VAL A 14 -2.88 -16.59 1.75
C VAL A 14 -1.43 -16.30 1.35
N TYR A 15 -0.53 -16.58 2.28
CA TYR A 15 0.91 -16.38 2.14
C TYR A 15 1.64 -17.57 2.74
N LYS A 16 2.59 -18.16 1.98
CA LYS A 16 3.30 -19.37 2.40
C LYS A 16 4.08 -19.13 3.70
N GLU A 17 4.61 -17.93 3.85
CA GLU A 17 5.42 -17.47 4.97
C GLU A 17 4.63 -17.39 6.28
N TRP A 18 3.29 -17.34 6.22
CA TRP A 18 2.43 -17.25 7.40
C TRP A 18 2.23 -18.62 8.08
N ALA A 19 2.52 -19.71 7.39
CA ALA A 19 2.42 -21.06 7.94
C ALA A 19 3.44 -21.26 9.07
N GLY A 20 2.94 -21.61 10.27
CA GLY A 20 3.73 -21.76 11.49
C GLY A 20 4.10 -20.45 12.19
N ALA A 21 3.73 -19.29 11.63
CA ALA A 21 4.00 -17.97 12.23
C ALA A 21 2.70 -17.24 12.62
N PHE A 22 1.70 -17.27 11.74
CA PHE A 22 0.34 -16.79 12.01
C PHE A 22 -0.66 -17.95 11.98
N TYR A 23 -0.58 -18.80 10.97
CA TYR A 23 -1.34 -20.05 10.94
C TYR A 23 -0.65 -21.10 11.81
N PRO A 24 -1.39 -21.89 12.61
CA PRO A 24 -0.83 -22.99 13.36
C PRO A 24 -0.05 -23.93 12.44
N ARG A 25 1.05 -24.51 12.96
CA ARG A 25 1.85 -25.47 12.17
C ARG A 25 0.95 -26.64 11.74
N GLY A 26 0.93 -26.92 10.43
CA GLY A 26 0.09 -27.98 9.86
C GLY A 26 -1.37 -27.58 9.59
N TRP A 27 -1.75 -26.30 9.79
CA TRP A 27 -3.09 -25.84 9.47
C TRP A 27 -3.43 -26.05 7.98
N PRO A 28 -4.59 -26.63 7.64
CA PRO A 28 -4.95 -26.85 6.25
C PRO A 28 -5.09 -25.54 5.47
N LYS A 29 -4.37 -25.42 4.34
CA LYS A 29 -4.40 -24.22 3.47
C LYS A 29 -5.82 -23.82 3.07
N GLN A 30 -6.68 -24.79 2.84
CA GLN A 30 -8.08 -24.59 2.46
C GLN A 30 -8.92 -23.91 3.55
N ARG A 31 -8.50 -24.07 4.82
CA ARG A 31 -9.15 -23.52 6.01
C ARG A 31 -8.43 -22.29 6.55
N GLU A 32 -7.42 -21.75 5.86
CA GLU A 32 -6.71 -20.53 6.30
C GLU A 32 -7.66 -19.33 6.44
N PHE A 33 -8.72 -19.26 5.63
CA PHE A 33 -9.73 -18.21 5.76
C PHE A 33 -10.53 -18.34 7.06
N GLU A 34 -10.89 -19.57 7.46
CA GLU A 34 -11.58 -19.80 8.74
C GLU A 34 -10.71 -19.37 9.93
N TYR A 35 -9.40 -19.64 9.85
CA TYR A 35 -8.47 -19.15 10.86
C TYR A 35 -8.38 -17.63 10.84
N TYR A 36 -8.23 -17.02 9.67
CA TYR A 36 -8.14 -15.57 9.51
C TYR A 36 -9.33 -14.82 10.13
N LEU A 37 -10.54 -15.37 9.98
CA LEU A 37 -11.77 -14.81 10.53
C LEU A 37 -11.78 -14.72 12.08
N ARG A 38 -10.93 -15.50 12.76
CA ARG A 38 -10.77 -15.43 14.22
C ARG A 38 -10.02 -14.18 14.67
N HIS A 39 -9.35 -13.49 13.75
CA HIS A 39 -8.45 -12.37 14.04
C HIS A 39 -8.92 -11.04 13.43
N PHE A 40 -9.62 -11.08 12.29
CA PHE A 40 -9.98 -9.85 11.58
C PHE A 40 -11.40 -9.87 11.01
N PRO A 41 -12.16 -8.76 11.11
CA PRO A 41 -13.49 -8.61 10.52
C PRO A 41 -13.47 -8.16 9.04
N THR A 42 -12.28 -7.97 8.45
CA THR A 42 -12.13 -7.49 7.09
C THR A 42 -10.88 -8.03 6.41
N VAL A 43 -10.85 -8.02 5.07
CA VAL A 43 -9.63 -8.22 4.29
C VAL A 43 -9.65 -7.43 2.98
N GLU A 44 -8.50 -6.93 2.53
CA GLU A 44 -8.36 -6.35 1.19
C GLU A 44 -7.99 -7.45 0.17
N ILE A 45 -8.90 -7.73 -0.76
CA ILE A 45 -8.65 -8.67 -1.86
C ILE A 45 -7.72 -8.03 -2.88
N ASN A 46 -6.48 -8.54 -2.92
CA ASN A 46 -5.46 -8.13 -3.87
C ASN A 46 -5.49 -8.90 -5.20
N ALA A 47 -6.03 -10.13 -5.22
CA ALA A 47 -5.99 -11.01 -6.39
C ALA A 47 -6.65 -10.40 -7.65
N THR A 48 -7.69 -9.59 -7.44
CA THR A 48 -8.46 -8.87 -8.47
C THR A 48 -7.65 -7.81 -9.22
N PHE A 49 -6.55 -7.33 -8.61
CA PHE A 49 -5.60 -6.43 -9.26
C PHE A 49 -4.92 -7.12 -10.45
N TYR A 50 -4.43 -8.35 -10.24
CA TYR A 50 -3.62 -9.07 -11.23
C TYR A 50 -4.46 -9.72 -12.32
N ARG A 51 -5.66 -10.19 -11.98
CA ARG A 51 -6.57 -10.81 -12.94
C ARG A 51 -8.01 -10.65 -12.53
N LEU A 52 -8.87 -10.68 -13.53
CA LEU A 52 -10.31 -10.59 -13.32
C LEU A 52 -10.80 -11.92 -12.71
N PRO A 53 -11.42 -11.91 -11.51
CA PRO A 53 -11.87 -13.14 -10.88
C PRO A 53 -13.02 -13.77 -11.68
N THR A 54 -13.16 -15.09 -11.57
CA THR A 54 -14.33 -15.81 -12.10
C THR A 54 -15.52 -15.56 -11.18
N ARG A 55 -16.75 -15.63 -11.73
CA ARG A 55 -17.96 -15.47 -10.90
C ARG A 55 -18.04 -16.52 -9.78
N SER A 56 -17.62 -17.75 -10.06
CA SER A 56 -17.59 -18.83 -9.06
C SER A 56 -16.64 -18.54 -7.91
N MET A 57 -15.48 -17.94 -8.19
CA MET A 57 -14.52 -17.56 -7.15
C MET A 57 -15.10 -16.48 -6.23
N VAL A 58 -15.77 -15.48 -6.80
CA VAL A 58 -16.38 -14.39 -6.02
C VAL A 58 -17.55 -14.90 -5.18
N ARG A 59 -18.41 -15.76 -5.73
CA ARG A 59 -19.46 -16.44 -4.95
C ARG A 59 -18.86 -17.26 -3.81
N GLY A 60 -17.80 -18.03 -4.07
CA GLY A 60 -17.11 -18.74 -3.01
C GLY A 60 -16.43 -17.85 -1.96
N TRP A 61 -16.22 -16.55 -2.20
CA TRP A 61 -15.83 -15.61 -1.14
C TRP A 61 -17.04 -15.18 -0.32
N HIS A 62 -18.13 -14.79 -1.01
CA HIS A 62 -19.41 -14.48 -0.37
C HIS A 62 -19.88 -15.60 0.55
N ASP A 63 -20.00 -16.83 0.05
CA ASP A 63 -20.59 -17.97 0.78
C ASP A 63 -19.79 -18.38 2.03
N ARG A 64 -18.52 -17.97 2.13
CA ARG A 64 -17.65 -18.27 3.28
C ARG A 64 -17.57 -17.12 4.28
N ALA A 65 -17.97 -15.92 3.90
CA ALA A 65 -17.91 -14.76 4.78
C ALA A 65 -19.09 -14.80 5.76
N PRO A 66 -18.86 -14.69 7.07
CA PRO A 66 -19.96 -14.55 8.02
C PRO A 66 -20.60 -13.16 7.88
N GLU A 67 -21.84 -13.04 8.36
CA GLU A 67 -22.54 -11.75 8.43
C GLU A 67 -21.67 -10.68 9.11
N GLY A 68 -21.64 -9.49 8.52
CA GLY A 68 -20.82 -8.37 9.00
C GLY A 68 -19.35 -8.37 8.53
N PHE A 69 -18.86 -9.45 7.92
CA PHE A 69 -17.50 -9.48 7.35
C PHE A 69 -17.43 -8.63 6.09
N VAL A 70 -16.33 -7.89 5.94
CA VAL A 70 -16.15 -6.95 4.83
C VAL A 70 -14.95 -7.33 3.95
N TYR A 71 -15.17 -7.33 2.63
CA TYR A 71 -14.10 -7.38 1.64
C TYR A 71 -13.89 -5.99 1.02
N ALA A 72 -12.75 -5.34 1.32
CA ALA A 72 -12.26 -4.32 0.40
C ALA A 72 -11.70 -4.99 -0.85
N VAL A 73 -11.86 -4.39 -2.01
CA VAL A 73 -11.45 -5.03 -3.27
C VAL A 73 -10.55 -4.13 -4.09
N LYS A 74 -9.37 -4.63 -4.44
CA LYS A 74 -8.43 -3.86 -5.26
C LYS A 74 -8.82 -3.89 -6.73
N GLY A 75 -9.03 -2.70 -7.28
CA GLY A 75 -9.34 -2.45 -8.68
C GLY A 75 -8.31 -3.05 -9.64
N SER A 76 -8.76 -3.40 -10.85
CA SER A 76 -7.89 -4.07 -11.82
C SER A 76 -6.68 -3.23 -12.25
N ARG A 77 -5.49 -3.86 -12.27
CA ARG A 77 -4.25 -3.31 -12.84
C ARG A 77 -4.42 -2.86 -14.28
N TYR A 78 -5.29 -3.54 -15.03
CA TYR A 78 -5.62 -3.14 -16.40
C TYR A 78 -6.13 -1.70 -16.46
N LEU A 79 -6.98 -1.29 -15.53
CA LEU A 79 -7.61 0.03 -15.52
C LEU A 79 -6.63 1.12 -15.04
N THR A 80 -5.92 0.87 -13.94
CA THR A 80 -5.09 1.90 -13.30
C THR A 80 -3.66 1.97 -13.83
N HIS A 81 -3.04 0.85 -14.22
CA HIS A 81 -1.63 0.80 -14.63
C HIS A 81 -1.45 0.68 -16.14
N LEU A 82 -2.23 -0.19 -16.81
CA LEU A 82 -2.07 -0.41 -18.25
C LEU A 82 -2.79 0.68 -19.06
N LYS A 83 -4.09 0.85 -18.82
CA LYS A 83 -4.88 1.92 -19.42
C LYS A 83 -4.56 3.30 -18.85
N ARG A 84 -3.98 3.36 -17.64
CA ARG A 84 -3.67 4.61 -16.93
C ARG A 84 -4.88 5.56 -16.94
N LEU A 85 -6.03 4.98 -16.58
CA LEU A 85 -7.36 5.61 -16.55
C LEU A 85 -7.94 6.06 -17.91
N LYS A 86 -7.28 5.76 -19.02
CA LYS A 86 -7.76 6.07 -20.38
C LYS A 86 -8.76 5.02 -20.87
N ASP A 87 -9.90 5.46 -21.43
CA ASP A 87 -10.89 4.62 -22.11
C ASP A 87 -11.30 3.38 -21.31
N THR A 88 -11.68 3.60 -20.05
CA THR A 88 -11.89 2.55 -19.04
C THR A 88 -13.31 2.01 -18.96
N SER A 89 -14.30 2.63 -19.62
CA SER A 89 -15.74 2.35 -19.41
C SER A 89 -16.10 0.86 -19.49
N HIS A 90 -15.74 0.17 -20.58
CA HIS A 90 -16.07 -1.24 -20.74
C HIS A 90 -15.35 -2.13 -19.71
N GLY A 91 -14.07 -1.87 -19.46
CA GLY A 91 -13.28 -2.62 -18.48
C GLY A 91 -13.79 -2.42 -17.04
N LEU A 92 -14.21 -1.20 -16.70
CA LEU A 92 -14.80 -0.86 -15.41
C LEU A 92 -16.13 -1.60 -15.21
N GLN A 93 -17.05 -1.53 -16.18
CA GLN A 93 -18.31 -2.27 -16.10
C GLN A 93 -18.10 -3.78 -15.97
N LYS A 94 -17.17 -4.34 -16.76
CA LYS A 94 -16.81 -5.76 -16.68
C LYS A 94 -16.27 -6.11 -15.30
N TYR A 95 -15.43 -5.27 -14.71
CA TYR A 95 -14.88 -5.44 -13.37
C TYR A 95 -15.97 -5.40 -12.30
N LEU A 96 -16.81 -4.37 -12.28
CA LEU A 96 -17.89 -4.21 -11.32
C LEU A 96 -18.87 -5.40 -11.36
N ARG A 97 -19.28 -5.84 -12.56
CA ARG A 97 -20.11 -7.05 -12.74
C ARG A 97 -19.48 -8.33 -12.21
N ARG A 98 -18.15 -8.39 -12.09
CA ARG A 98 -17.45 -9.58 -11.58
C ARG A 98 -17.39 -9.61 -10.08
N ILE A 99 -17.27 -8.46 -9.42
CA ILE A 99 -17.24 -8.37 -7.96
C ILE A 99 -18.64 -8.28 -7.34
N ALA A 100 -19.67 -7.95 -8.13
CA ALA A 100 -21.06 -7.84 -7.67
C ALA A 100 -21.57 -9.03 -6.83
N PRO A 101 -21.19 -10.30 -7.07
CA PRO A 101 -21.59 -11.41 -6.21
C PRO A 101 -21.07 -11.37 -4.77
N LEU A 102 -20.19 -10.42 -4.39
CA LEU A 102 -19.85 -10.17 -2.98
C LEU A 102 -21.02 -9.58 -2.19
N ALA A 103 -21.99 -8.97 -2.87
CA ALA A 103 -23.23 -8.44 -2.30
C ALA A 103 -23.00 -7.64 -1.00
N GLU A 104 -23.62 -8.03 0.11
CA GLU A 104 -23.55 -7.39 1.43
C GLU A 104 -22.14 -7.30 2.01
N HIS A 105 -21.25 -8.22 1.64
CA HIS A 105 -19.85 -8.22 2.09
C HIS A 105 -18.97 -7.23 1.31
N THR A 106 -19.52 -6.48 0.36
CA THR A 106 -18.73 -5.56 -0.47
C THR A 106 -18.36 -4.29 0.30
N GLY A 107 -17.09 -4.17 0.65
CA GLY A 107 -16.48 -2.95 1.19
C GLY A 107 -16.02 -1.96 0.10
N PRO A 108 -15.13 -1.01 0.45
CA PRO A 108 -14.61 -0.05 -0.51
C PRO A 108 -13.78 -0.70 -1.62
N VAL A 109 -13.90 -0.16 -2.83
CA VAL A 109 -13.04 -0.52 -3.98
C VAL A 109 -11.84 0.41 -4.03
N LEU A 110 -10.64 -0.15 -3.92
CA LEU A 110 -9.36 0.56 -3.97
C LEU A 110 -8.87 0.70 -5.42
N TRP A 111 -8.57 1.91 -5.86
CA TRP A 111 -7.96 2.20 -7.15
C TRP A 111 -6.56 2.80 -6.97
N GLN A 112 -5.56 1.93 -6.84
CA GLN A 112 -4.17 2.35 -6.73
C GLN A 112 -3.59 2.76 -8.10
N LEU A 113 -3.05 3.99 -8.17
CA LEU A 113 -2.35 4.51 -9.35
C LEU A 113 -0.84 4.23 -9.25
N PRO A 114 -0.14 4.02 -10.38
CA PRO A 114 1.30 3.76 -10.36
C PRO A 114 2.11 5.03 -10.02
N PRO A 115 3.32 4.89 -9.45
CA PRO A 115 4.21 6.03 -9.17
C PRO A 115 4.66 6.76 -10.43
N THR A 116 4.64 6.08 -11.59
CA THR A 116 4.96 6.66 -12.90
C THR A 116 3.83 7.48 -13.52
N PHE A 117 2.76 7.78 -12.76
CA PHE A 117 1.62 8.59 -13.21
C PHE A 117 1.55 9.90 -12.41
N PRO A 118 2.44 10.87 -12.68
CA PRO A 118 2.38 12.18 -12.04
C PRO A 118 1.16 12.98 -12.52
N LYS A 119 0.72 13.93 -11.69
CA LYS A 119 -0.30 14.91 -12.04
C LYS A 119 0.20 15.86 -13.15
N SER A 120 -0.66 16.08 -14.13
CA SER A 120 -0.65 17.11 -15.17
C SER A 120 -2.09 17.31 -15.65
N ASP A 121 -2.39 18.34 -16.43
CA ASP A 121 -3.77 18.58 -16.92
C ASP A 121 -4.37 17.35 -17.61
N LYS A 122 -3.55 16.67 -18.43
CA LYS A 122 -3.95 15.45 -19.14
C LYS A 122 -4.25 14.30 -18.20
N THR A 123 -3.44 14.06 -17.17
CA THR A 123 -3.67 12.95 -16.23
C THR A 123 -4.78 13.28 -15.25
N PHE A 124 -4.92 14.55 -14.85
CA PHE A 124 -6.03 15.05 -14.04
C PHE A 124 -7.38 14.87 -14.75
N ALA A 125 -7.48 15.25 -16.03
CA ALA A 125 -8.68 15.03 -16.84
C ALA A 125 -9.04 13.54 -16.97
N ARG A 126 -8.04 12.64 -16.98
CA ARG A 126 -8.29 11.18 -16.97
C ARG A 126 -8.84 10.71 -15.64
N LEU A 127 -8.30 11.21 -14.52
CA LEU A 127 -8.82 10.91 -13.19
C LEU A 127 -10.27 11.38 -13.07
N GLU A 128 -10.56 12.63 -13.43
CA GLU A 128 -11.91 13.19 -13.38
C GLU A 128 -12.92 12.36 -14.19
N ARG A 129 -12.54 11.98 -15.42
CA ARG A 129 -13.39 11.16 -16.29
C ARG A 129 -13.54 9.72 -15.82
N PHE A 130 -12.55 9.20 -15.10
CA PHE A 130 -12.66 7.89 -14.45
C PHE A 130 -13.64 7.96 -13.28
N LEU A 131 -13.46 8.94 -12.38
CA LEU A 131 -14.32 9.16 -11.22
C LEU A 131 -15.77 9.45 -11.62
N SER A 132 -16.01 10.14 -12.75
CA SER A 132 -17.37 10.41 -13.24
C SER A 132 -18.15 9.16 -13.65
N ARG A 133 -17.45 8.04 -13.88
CA ARG A 133 -18.03 6.75 -14.29
C ARG A 133 -18.17 5.76 -13.16
N LEU A 134 -17.60 6.07 -11.99
CA LEU A 134 -17.77 5.24 -10.81
C LEU A 134 -19.22 5.36 -10.31
N PRO A 135 -19.86 4.24 -9.94
CA PRO A 135 -21.20 4.29 -9.36
C PRO A 135 -21.17 5.09 -8.05
N ARG A 136 -22.12 6.02 -7.91
CA ARG A 136 -22.21 6.88 -6.71
C ARG A 136 -23.00 6.27 -5.56
N ARG A 137 -23.77 5.21 -5.84
CA ARG A 137 -24.63 4.52 -4.88
C ARG A 137 -24.21 3.06 -4.79
N GLY A 138 -24.30 2.50 -3.59
CA GLY A 138 -24.04 1.08 -3.32
C GLY A 138 -22.57 0.67 -3.30
N LEU A 139 -21.61 1.54 -3.63
CA LEU A 139 -20.18 1.26 -3.53
C LEU A 139 -19.40 2.48 -3.05
N ARG A 140 -18.45 2.22 -2.15
CA ARG A 140 -17.42 3.19 -1.73
C ARG A 140 -16.19 3.04 -2.61
N HIS A 141 -15.52 4.15 -2.91
CA HIS A 141 -14.34 4.16 -3.75
C HIS A 141 -13.20 4.92 -3.07
N ALA A 142 -11.99 4.38 -3.18
CA ALA A 142 -10.78 5.04 -2.69
C ALA A 142 -9.72 5.10 -3.80
N ILE A 143 -9.02 6.23 -3.95
CA ILE A 143 -7.88 6.39 -4.87
C ILE A 143 -6.60 6.44 -4.03
N GLU A 144 -5.65 5.56 -4.34
CA GLU A 144 -4.31 5.65 -3.78
C GLU A 144 -3.35 6.25 -4.80
N PHE A 145 -2.80 7.40 -4.45
CA PHE A 145 -1.75 8.05 -5.21
C PHE A 145 -0.39 7.55 -4.77
N ARG A 146 0.51 7.39 -5.75
CA ARG A 146 1.90 6.96 -5.53
C ARG A 146 2.91 7.97 -6.05
N HIS A 147 2.45 9.20 -6.26
CA HIS A 147 3.27 10.33 -6.67
C HIS A 147 2.82 11.58 -5.90
N PRO A 148 3.74 12.31 -5.23
CA PRO A 148 3.37 13.45 -4.37
C PRO A 148 2.64 14.59 -5.10
N SER A 149 2.84 14.74 -6.41
CA SER A 149 2.16 15.81 -7.17
C SER A 149 0.63 15.70 -7.26
N TRP A 150 0.04 14.64 -6.72
CA TRP A 150 -1.43 14.54 -6.57
C TRP A 150 -1.94 15.08 -5.24
N LEU A 151 -1.06 15.29 -4.27
CA LEU A 151 -1.42 15.68 -2.91
C LEU A 151 -1.60 17.20 -2.83
N ASP A 152 -2.70 17.67 -3.41
CA ASP A 152 -3.06 19.08 -3.47
C ASP A 152 -4.59 19.28 -3.44
N GLU A 153 -4.99 20.51 -3.15
CA GLU A 153 -6.40 20.85 -2.95
C GLU A 153 -7.26 20.71 -4.21
N GLN A 154 -6.72 20.89 -5.42
CA GLN A 154 -7.50 20.69 -6.64
C GLN A 154 -7.89 19.21 -6.79
N THR A 155 -6.97 18.29 -6.45
CA THR A 155 -7.24 16.85 -6.41
C THR A 155 -8.23 16.52 -5.28
N TYR A 156 -8.05 17.07 -4.09
CA TYR A 156 -8.95 16.82 -2.95
C TYR A 156 -10.37 17.33 -3.18
N ALA A 157 -10.52 18.51 -3.77
CA ALA A 157 -11.82 19.05 -4.15
C ALA A 157 -12.54 18.15 -5.16
N LEU A 158 -11.81 17.62 -6.16
CA LEU A 158 -12.39 16.65 -7.11
C LEU A 158 -12.87 15.38 -6.41
N LEU A 159 -12.06 14.82 -5.51
CA LEU A 159 -12.41 13.62 -4.74
C LEU A 159 -13.63 13.84 -3.83
N ARG A 160 -13.70 14.98 -3.11
CA ARG A 160 -14.86 15.37 -2.29
C ARG A 160 -16.14 15.48 -3.12
N ARG A 161 -16.09 16.17 -4.27
CA ARG A 161 -17.25 16.26 -5.19
C ARG A 161 -17.75 14.90 -5.67
N ARG A 162 -16.87 13.90 -5.71
CA ARG A 162 -17.17 12.53 -6.16
C ARG A 162 -17.42 11.54 -5.01
N GLY A 163 -17.33 11.96 -3.74
CA GLY A 163 -17.48 11.08 -2.58
C GLY A 163 -16.46 9.95 -2.57
N THR A 164 -15.23 10.21 -3.02
CA THR A 164 -14.17 9.22 -3.17
C THR A 164 -13.06 9.52 -2.17
N ALA A 165 -12.60 8.52 -1.41
CA ALA A 165 -11.55 8.70 -0.43
C ALA A 165 -10.17 8.79 -1.10
N SER A 166 -9.36 9.77 -0.70
CA SER A 166 -7.90 9.75 -0.88
C SER A 166 -7.34 8.78 0.16
N VAL A 167 -6.62 7.77 -0.29
CA VAL A 167 -6.03 6.78 0.61
C VAL A 167 -4.89 7.42 1.40
N TRP A 168 -4.93 7.24 2.72
CA TRP A 168 -3.81 7.54 3.59
C TRP A 168 -2.75 6.44 3.43
N VAL A 169 -1.49 6.84 3.30
CA VAL A 169 -0.40 5.90 2.96
C VAL A 169 0.73 6.02 3.98
N SER A 170 1.04 4.92 4.66
CA SER A 170 2.28 4.79 5.44
C SER A 170 3.36 4.17 4.55
N SER A 171 4.35 4.99 4.15
CA SER A 171 5.48 4.63 3.29
C SER A 171 6.56 5.72 3.36
N LEU A 172 7.82 5.37 3.11
CA LEU A 172 8.91 6.36 2.94
C LEU A 172 8.84 7.14 1.62
N GLN A 173 8.06 6.66 0.64
CA GLN A 173 8.01 7.24 -0.71
C GLN A 173 6.95 8.34 -0.86
N MET A 174 6.05 8.47 0.11
CA MET A 174 4.93 9.40 0.08
C MET A 174 4.94 10.21 1.38
N PRO A 175 4.66 11.52 1.32
CA PRO A 175 4.49 12.29 2.53
C PRO A 175 3.25 11.81 3.30
N VAL A 176 3.28 11.93 4.61
CA VAL A 176 2.13 11.64 5.47
C VAL A 176 1.05 12.69 5.21
N ASP A 177 -0.12 12.24 4.79
CA ASP A 177 -1.28 13.08 4.54
C ASP A 177 -2.54 12.42 5.11
N HIS A 178 -3.23 13.14 5.99
CA HIS A 178 -4.47 12.70 6.65
C HIS A 178 -5.72 13.42 6.12
N THR A 179 -5.66 13.98 4.91
CA THR A 179 -6.78 14.71 4.31
C THR A 179 -7.97 13.77 4.09
N VAL A 180 -9.11 14.13 4.68
CA VAL A 180 -10.38 13.41 4.52
C VAL A 180 -11.13 13.99 3.31
N THR A 181 -11.55 13.12 2.40
CA THR A 181 -12.19 13.49 1.13
C THR A 181 -13.50 12.73 0.85
N ALA A 182 -13.91 11.85 1.75
CA ALA A 182 -15.18 11.13 1.70
C ALA A 182 -15.78 11.00 3.10
N ASP A 183 -16.95 10.37 3.18
CA ASP A 183 -17.62 9.99 4.43
C ASP A 183 -16.94 8.79 5.13
N PHE A 184 -15.76 8.37 4.67
CA PHE A 184 -14.93 7.33 5.27
C PHE A 184 -13.43 7.60 5.01
N VAL A 185 -12.59 6.91 5.79
CA VAL A 185 -11.12 6.88 5.59
C VAL A 185 -10.70 5.51 5.08
N TYR A 186 -9.69 5.49 4.21
CA TYR A 186 -9.00 4.28 3.78
C TYR A 186 -7.51 4.46 4.04
N LEU A 187 -6.88 3.57 4.80
CA LEU A 187 -5.47 3.63 5.17
C LEU A 187 -4.75 2.35 4.76
N ARG A 188 -3.57 2.49 4.16
CA ARG A 188 -2.69 1.36 3.85
C ARG A 188 -1.29 1.54 4.41
N PHE A 189 -0.81 0.49 5.04
CA PHE A 189 0.57 0.38 5.52
C PHE A 189 1.41 -0.43 4.53
N HIS A 190 2.42 0.18 3.91
CA HIS A 190 3.33 -0.48 2.97
C HIS A 190 4.67 -0.89 3.58
N GLY A 191 4.87 -0.58 4.85
CA GLY A 191 6.17 -0.61 5.52
C GLY A 191 7.00 0.65 5.25
N LEU A 192 7.94 0.90 6.16
CA LEU A 192 8.90 2.00 6.06
C LEU A 192 10.21 1.46 5.46
N GLU A 193 11.28 1.39 6.26
CA GLU A 193 12.54 0.80 5.82
C GLU A 193 12.38 -0.71 5.57
N GLY A 194 12.96 -1.24 4.50
CA GLY A 194 12.73 -2.63 4.10
C GLY A 194 11.34 -2.90 3.49
N GLY A 195 10.46 -1.91 3.41
CA GLY A 195 9.18 -1.98 2.72
C GLY A 195 8.31 -3.13 3.22
N ALA A 196 7.98 -4.09 2.35
CA ALA A 196 7.06 -5.17 2.71
C ALA A 196 7.55 -6.12 3.82
N TYR A 197 8.81 -6.00 4.26
CA TYR A 197 9.39 -6.73 5.40
C TYR A 197 9.35 -5.95 6.72
N HIS A 198 8.97 -4.66 6.68
CA HIS A 198 9.01 -3.77 7.84
C HIS A 198 8.09 -4.28 8.94
N ASP A 199 8.57 -4.24 10.17
CA ASP A 199 7.79 -4.50 11.37
C ASP A 199 7.55 -3.17 12.08
N TYR A 200 6.28 -2.76 12.20
CA TYR A 200 5.98 -1.45 12.74
C TYR A 200 6.11 -1.46 14.27
N THR A 201 6.83 -0.49 14.81
CA THR A 201 6.86 -0.28 16.26
C THR A 201 5.61 0.47 16.72
N ASP A 202 5.29 0.37 18.01
CA ASP A 202 4.22 1.16 18.64
C ASP A 202 4.40 2.67 18.39
N ALA A 203 5.63 3.16 18.44
CA ALA A 203 5.95 4.56 18.20
C ALA A 203 5.61 4.97 16.75
N GLU A 204 5.80 4.08 15.78
CA GLU A 204 5.45 4.31 14.37
C GLU A 204 3.93 4.17 14.13
N LEU A 205 3.24 3.29 14.86
CA LEU A 205 1.78 3.13 14.78
C LEU A 205 1.02 4.26 15.51
N ALA A 206 1.57 4.81 16.58
CA ALA A 206 0.87 5.76 17.45
C ALA A 206 0.34 7.02 16.73
N PRO A 207 1.07 7.68 15.80
CA PRO A 207 0.53 8.79 15.02
C PRO A 207 -0.72 8.40 14.21
N TRP A 208 -0.72 7.21 13.62
CA TRP A 208 -1.86 6.70 12.84
C TRP A 208 -3.04 6.35 13.75
N CYS A 209 -2.79 5.68 14.88
CA CYS A 209 -3.81 5.41 15.89
C CYS A 209 -4.49 6.71 16.38
N ARG A 210 -3.71 7.76 16.65
CA ARG A 210 -4.26 9.08 17.04
C ARG A 210 -5.12 9.71 15.93
N ALA A 211 -4.67 9.62 14.67
CA ALA A 211 -5.43 10.14 13.53
C ALA A 211 -6.74 9.38 13.31
N LEU A 212 -6.71 8.04 13.36
CA LEU A 212 -7.86 7.16 13.27
C LEU A 212 -8.86 7.40 14.41
N THR A 213 -8.37 7.54 15.64
CA THR A 213 -9.21 7.88 16.80
C THR A 213 -9.93 9.21 16.60
N ARG A 214 -9.25 10.21 16.03
CA ARG A 214 -9.86 11.53 15.76
C ARG A 214 -10.98 11.45 14.74
N VAL A 215 -10.84 10.66 13.67
CA VAL A 215 -11.90 10.52 12.66
C VAL A 215 -13.07 9.67 13.17
N SER A 216 -12.79 8.60 13.93
CA SER A 216 -13.82 7.78 14.58
C SER A 216 -14.68 8.61 15.54
N ARG A 217 -14.08 9.48 16.37
CA ARG A 217 -14.81 10.41 17.26
C ARG A 217 -15.68 11.42 16.52
N ARG A 218 -15.39 11.70 15.25
CA ARG A 218 -16.20 12.55 14.37
C ARG A 218 -17.29 11.77 13.63
N GLY A 219 -17.46 10.49 13.92
CA GLY A 219 -18.43 9.62 13.24
C GLY A 219 -17.99 9.18 11.84
N ILE A 220 -16.70 9.28 11.50
CA ILE A 220 -16.18 8.88 10.18
C ILE A 220 -15.55 7.48 10.30
N PRO A 221 -16.13 6.44 9.67
CA PRO A 221 -15.57 5.09 9.70
C PRO A 221 -14.25 5.00 8.93
N ALA A 222 -13.42 4.01 9.26
CA ALA A 222 -12.15 3.79 8.59
C ALA A 222 -11.92 2.32 8.21
N TYR A 223 -11.27 2.10 7.06
CA TYR A 223 -10.81 0.79 6.61
C TYR A 223 -9.29 0.81 6.50
N VAL A 224 -8.63 -0.11 7.20
CA VAL A 224 -7.19 -0.10 7.43
C VAL A 224 -6.61 -1.44 7.02
N TYR A 225 -5.62 -1.43 6.11
CA TYR A 225 -5.01 -2.65 5.61
C TYR A 225 -3.48 -2.60 5.68
N PHE A 226 -2.90 -3.61 6.30
CA PHE A 226 -1.46 -3.86 6.27
C PHE A 226 -1.06 -4.61 5.01
N ASN A 227 -0.02 -4.15 4.33
CA ASN A 227 0.50 -4.70 3.07
C ASN A 227 2.02 -4.99 3.18
N ASN A 228 2.54 -5.06 4.41
CA ASN A 228 3.87 -5.55 4.77
C ASN A 228 3.81 -7.06 5.06
N ASP A 229 3.31 -7.82 4.08
CA ASP A 229 2.95 -9.23 4.26
C ASP A 229 4.15 -10.18 4.27
N LEU A 230 5.35 -9.71 3.90
CA LEU A 230 6.55 -10.54 3.88
C LEU A 230 7.07 -10.71 5.33
N ASN A 231 7.43 -11.95 5.69
CA ASN A 231 7.77 -12.36 7.06
C ASN A 231 6.62 -12.24 8.08
N THR A 232 5.36 -12.29 7.65
CA THR A 232 4.19 -12.42 8.57
C THR A 232 3.98 -11.19 9.46
N ARG A 233 4.54 -10.04 9.09
CA ARG A 233 4.42 -8.80 9.88
C ARG A 233 3.04 -8.16 9.79
N ALA A 234 2.39 -8.25 8.63
CA ALA A 234 1.06 -7.66 8.43
C ALA A 234 0.01 -8.09 9.49
N PRO A 235 -0.24 -9.39 9.76
CA PRO A 235 -1.22 -9.78 10.78
C PRO A 235 -0.85 -9.30 12.19
N GLN A 236 0.42 -9.45 12.59
CA GLN A 236 0.90 -9.02 13.91
C GLN A 236 0.73 -7.51 14.13
N ASN A 237 1.08 -6.70 13.12
CA ASN A 237 0.93 -5.25 13.18
C ASN A 237 -0.55 -4.82 13.13
N ALA A 238 -1.40 -5.57 12.42
CA ALA A 238 -2.83 -5.34 12.40
C ALA A 238 -3.46 -5.58 13.78
N GLU A 239 -3.15 -6.71 14.42
CA GLU A 239 -3.57 -7.02 15.80
C GLU A 239 -3.08 -5.95 16.77
N ARG A 240 -1.80 -5.56 16.67
CA ARG A 240 -1.24 -4.52 17.54
C ARG A 240 -1.96 -3.18 17.38
N LEU A 241 -2.28 -2.77 16.14
CA LEU A 241 -3.07 -1.56 15.92
C LEU A 241 -4.50 -1.67 16.46
N MET A 242 -5.13 -2.84 16.36
CA MET A 242 -6.46 -3.09 16.94
C MET A 242 -6.43 -2.94 18.47
N GLU A 243 -5.43 -3.50 19.14
CA GLU A 243 -5.21 -3.32 20.59
C GLU A 243 -5.07 -1.84 20.96
N MET A 244 -4.26 -1.09 20.21
CA MET A 244 -4.06 0.35 20.45
C MET A 244 -5.33 1.18 20.24
N LEU A 245 -6.23 0.75 19.33
CA LEU A 245 -7.49 1.43 19.04
C LEU A 245 -8.59 1.09 20.06
N GLY A 246 -8.48 -0.05 20.74
CA GLY A 246 -9.47 -0.57 21.68
C GLY A 246 -10.83 -0.81 21.02
N GLU A 247 -11.90 -0.44 21.70
CA GLU A 247 -13.31 -0.62 21.26
C GLU A 247 -13.66 0.03 19.90
N ARG A 248 -12.78 0.89 19.36
CA ARG A 248 -12.98 1.51 18.04
C ARG A 248 -12.66 0.55 16.89
N ALA A 249 -11.73 -0.37 17.12
CA ALA A 249 -11.46 -1.44 16.17
C ALA A 249 -12.58 -2.48 16.31
N LEU A 250 -13.21 -2.83 15.18
CA LEU A 250 -14.20 -3.88 15.21
C LEU A 250 -13.55 -5.21 15.62
N PRO A 251 -14.16 -5.95 16.56
CA PRO A 251 -13.65 -7.25 16.94
C PRO A 251 -13.78 -8.24 15.77
N PRO A 252 -13.02 -9.35 15.79
CA PRO A 252 -13.25 -10.47 14.89
C PRO A 252 -14.68 -11.00 15.04
N ILE A 253 -15.23 -11.55 13.96
CA ILE A 253 -16.60 -12.06 13.97
C ILE A 253 -16.57 -13.49 14.53
N PRO A 254 -17.30 -13.78 15.63
CA PRO A 254 -17.38 -15.13 16.17
C PRO A 254 -17.89 -16.09 15.10
N GLN A 255 -17.14 -17.17 14.85
CA GLN A 255 -17.62 -18.20 13.95
C GLN A 255 -18.69 -19.04 14.65
N SER A 256 -19.84 -19.27 14.00
CA SER A 256 -20.73 -20.34 14.42
C SER A 256 -20.02 -21.68 14.23
N PRO A 257 -20.09 -22.61 15.19
CA PRO A 257 -19.56 -23.95 14.99
C PRO A 257 -20.40 -24.63 13.88
N SER A 258 -19.74 -25.01 12.79
CA SER A 258 -20.25 -25.77 11.63
C SER A 258 -20.51 -24.96 10.35
N ALA A 259 -19.59 -25.11 9.39
CA ALA A 259 -19.96 -25.34 8.00
C ALA A 259 -18.99 -26.38 7.41
N PRO A 260 -19.47 -27.35 6.61
CA PRO A 260 -18.63 -28.40 6.06
C PRO A 260 -17.59 -27.85 5.07
N ALA A 261 -16.44 -28.51 5.01
CA ALA A 261 -15.34 -28.16 4.12
C ALA A 261 -15.76 -28.31 2.64
N ILE A 262 -16.02 -27.19 1.95
CA ILE A 262 -16.24 -27.16 0.50
C ILE A 262 -14.90 -26.86 -0.20
N THR A 263 -14.61 -27.65 -1.23
CA THR A 263 -13.35 -27.67 -1.98
C THR A 263 -13.00 -26.29 -2.57
N PRO A 264 -11.73 -25.83 -2.53
CA PRO A 264 -11.40 -24.46 -2.90
C PRO A 264 -11.39 -24.24 -4.41
N ALA A 265 -11.92 -23.09 -4.82
CA ALA A 265 -11.44 -22.41 -6.02
C ALA A 265 -9.94 -22.12 -5.87
N ALA A 266 -9.14 -22.57 -6.83
CA ALA A 266 -7.69 -22.51 -6.87
C ALA A 266 -7.11 -21.28 -6.17
N ALA A 267 -6.23 -21.51 -5.18
CA ALA A 267 -5.41 -20.46 -4.59
C ALA A 267 -4.46 -19.93 -5.64
N ILE A 268 -4.38 -18.61 -5.79
CA ILE A 268 -3.43 -18.00 -6.70
C ILE A 268 -2.46 -17.23 -5.85
N GLU A 269 -1.25 -17.77 -5.80
CA GLU A 269 -0.10 -17.14 -5.20
C GLU A 269 0.13 -15.76 -5.83
N PRO A 270 0.44 -14.74 -5.03
CA PRO A 270 0.88 -13.46 -5.56
C PRO A 270 2.17 -13.69 -6.36
N SER A 271 2.08 -13.53 -7.67
CA SER A 271 3.24 -13.62 -8.57
C SER A 271 4.29 -12.58 -8.17
N ARG A 272 5.48 -13.06 -7.78
CA ARG A 272 6.66 -12.25 -7.45
C ARG A 272 7.00 -11.26 -8.59
N PRO A 273 7.45 -10.03 -8.29
CA PRO A 273 8.03 -9.18 -9.32
C PRO A 273 9.30 -9.85 -9.85
N SER A 274 9.38 -9.98 -11.18
CA SER A 274 10.54 -10.56 -11.87
C SER A 274 11.80 -9.78 -11.50
N ARG A 275 12.78 -10.43 -10.87
CA ARG A 275 14.15 -9.91 -10.80
C ARG A 275 14.65 -9.76 -12.24
N ARG A 276 14.93 -8.53 -12.66
CA ARG A 276 15.72 -8.28 -13.87
C ARG A 276 17.07 -8.97 -13.66
N ARG A 277 17.36 -10.02 -14.45
CA ARG A 277 18.73 -10.53 -14.61
C ARG A 277 19.55 -9.43 -15.27
N ALA A 278 20.73 -9.14 -14.71
CA ALA A 278 21.75 -8.35 -15.38
C ALA A 278 22.14 -9.04 -16.71
N PRO A 279 22.40 -8.29 -17.79
CA PRO A 279 22.81 -8.88 -19.04
C PRO A 279 24.18 -9.57 -18.87
N ARG A 280 24.22 -10.84 -19.27
CA ARG A 280 25.42 -11.66 -19.36
C ARG A 280 26.24 -11.11 -20.54
N ALA A 281 27.49 -10.73 -20.32
CA ALA A 281 28.40 -10.36 -21.39
C ALA A 281 28.60 -11.56 -22.33
N THR A 282 28.16 -11.44 -23.56
CA THR A 282 28.42 -12.40 -24.64
C THR A 282 29.83 -12.18 -25.17
N ALA A 283 30.68 -13.19 -24.99
CA ALA A 283 31.99 -13.29 -25.60
C ALA A 283 31.84 -13.45 -27.12
N THR A 284 32.41 -12.51 -27.87
CA THR A 284 32.47 -12.55 -29.34
C THR A 284 33.55 -13.53 -29.77
N GLN A 285 33.15 -14.59 -30.47
CA GLN A 285 34.05 -15.46 -31.24
C GLN A 285 34.61 -14.70 -32.45
N ARG A 286 35.94 -14.72 -32.62
CA ARG A 286 36.59 -14.39 -33.89
C ARG A 286 37.67 -15.44 -34.22
N ARG A 287 37.61 -15.90 -35.48
CA ARG A 287 38.40 -16.96 -36.13
C ARG A 287 39.90 -16.65 -36.20
N PRO A 288 40.79 -17.66 -36.31
CA PRO A 288 42.22 -17.44 -36.46
C PRO A 288 42.65 -17.39 -37.94
N ALA A 289 43.64 -16.56 -38.26
CA ALA A 289 44.49 -16.71 -39.43
C ALA A 289 45.92 -16.26 -39.11
N ARG A 290 46.87 -17.05 -39.61
CA ARG A 290 48.35 -16.94 -39.59
C ARG A 290 48.81 -15.54 -40.09
N SER A 291 50.02 -15.00 -39.88
CA SER A 291 51.35 -15.61 -39.81
C SER A 291 52.43 -14.58 -39.43
N ARG A 292 53.57 -15.07 -38.92
CA ARG A 292 54.97 -14.60 -39.12
C ARG A 292 55.52 -13.34 -38.41
N ARG A 293 56.53 -13.67 -37.60
CA ARG A 293 57.90 -13.09 -37.46
C ARG A 293 58.13 -11.85 -36.57
N SER A 294 59.01 -12.12 -35.60
CA SER A 294 59.78 -11.36 -34.60
C SER A 294 60.78 -10.34 -35.21
N PRO A 295 61.71 -9.72 -34.43
CA PRO A 295 61.68 -9.20 -33.05
C PRO A 295 62.34 -7.79 -32.93
N THR A 296 62.36 -7.16 -31.74
CA THR A 296 63.55 -6.60 -31.02
C THR A 296 63.16 -5.57 -29.93
N PRO A 297 64.05 -5.32 -28.93
CA PRO A 297 63.66 -5.13 -27.52
C PRO A 297 63.93 -3.70 -27.01
N SER A 298 63.56 -3.39 -25.75
CA SER A 298 64.53 -3.23 -24.65
C SER A 298 63.99 -2.46 -23.43
N HIS A 299 64.56 -2.82 -22.26
CA HIS A 299 64.63 -2.15 -20.95
C HIS A 299 63.31 -1.85 -20.20
N ALA A 300 63.20 -1.98 -18.88
CA ALA A 300 64.01 -2.60 -17.82
C ALA A 300 63.12 -2.65 -16.55
N ALA A 301 63.53 -3.50 -15.60
CA ALA A 301 63.27 -3.57 -14.16
C ALA A 301 62.25 -2.57 -13.53
N VAL A 302 61.41 -2.97 -12.58
CA VAL A 302 61.85 -3.19 -11.18
C VAL A 302 60.77 -4.00 -10.42
N LEU A 303 61.25 -4.96 -9.61
CA LEU A 303 60.49 -5.69 -8.59
C LEU A 303 59.88 -4.74 -7.54
N ARG A 304 58.70 -5.09 -7.01
CA ARG A 304 58.51 -5.29 -5.56
C ARG A 304 57.19 -5.99 -5.21
N SER A 305 57.40 -7.09 -4.49
CA SER A 305 56.58 -7.85 -3.54
C SER A 305 55.20 -7.32 -3.11
N ARG A 306 54.28 -8.29 -3.04
CA ARG A 306 52.98 -8.31 -2.36
C ARG A 306 53.09 -8.15 -0.83
N THR A 307 52.04 -7.62 -0.21
CA THR A 307 51.37 -8.18 0.99
C THR A 307 49.93 -7.62 1.10
N PRO A 308 49.04 -8.27 1.87
CA PRO A 308 47.58 -8.27 1.65
C PRO A 308 46.77 -7.41 2.64
N HIS A 309 45.47 -7.34 2.36
CA HIS A 309 44.37 -6.87 3.22
C HIS A 309 44.11 -5.36 3.32
N GLY A 310 42.98 -4.94 2.74
CA GLY A 310 42.32 -3.67 3.01
C GLY A 310 40.98 -3.60 2.27
N ARG A 311 39.87 -3.75 3.01
CA ARG A 311 38.52 -3.46 2.50
C ARG A 311 38.40 -1.95 2.25
N PRO A 312 37.86 -1.49 1.11
CA PRO A 312 37.57 -0.08 0.95
C PRO A 312 36.25 0.28 1.65
N VAL A 313 36.36 1.18 2.64
CA VAL A 313 35.24 1.95 3.20
C VAL A 313 34.99 3.12 2.25
N PHE A 314 33.79 3.23 1.69
CA PHE A 314 33.39 4.41 0.93
C PHE A 314 32.87 5.48 1.90
N ALA A 315 33.64 6.56 2.04
CA ALA A 315 33.22 7.79 2.69
C ALA A 315 32.17 8.52 1.84
N GLN A 316 31.09 8.98 2.47
CA GLN A 316 30.16 9.93 1.87
C GLN A 316 30.57 11.38 2.18
N PRO A 317 30.36 12.34 1.26
CA PRO A 317 30.65 13.74 1.51
C PRO A 317 29.59 14.38 2.43
N SER A 318 30.06 14.99 3.51
CA SER A 318 29.29 15.77 4.47
C SER A 318 28.72 17.04 3.83
N VAL A 319 27.41 17.13 3.72
CA VAL A 319 26.70 18.39 3.41
C VAL A 319 26.48 19.15 4.72
N ARG A 320 27.16 20.30 4.87
CA ARG A 320 26.92 21.24 5.97
C ARG A 320 25.59 21.97 5.76
N ILE A 321 24.70 21.87 6.75
CA ILE A 321 23.48 22.67 6.88
C ILE A 321 23.80 23.87 7.80
N PRO A 322 23.48 25.14 7.44
CA PRO A 322 23.64 26.26 8.35
C PRO A 322 22.50 26.32 9.38
N SER A 323 22.86 26.57 10.65
CA SER A 323 21.92 26.79 11.77
C SER A 323 21.12 28.10 11.61
N PRO A 324 19.84 28.14 12.05
CA PRO A 324 19.04 29.36 11.99
C PRO A 324 19.39 30.35 13.11
N ALA A 325 19.65 31.59 12.72
CA ALA A 325 19.86 32.71 13.64
C ALA A 325 18.54 33.11 14.34
N THR A 326 18.59 33.16 15.66
CA THR A 326 17.59 33.76 16.54
C THR A 326 17.38 35.24 16.23
N ARG A 327 16.19 35.61 15.72
CA ARG A 327 15.76 37.00 15.62
C ARG A 327 14.76 37.29 16.75
N ARG A 328 15.23 38.03 17.76
CA ARG A 328 14.39 38.59 18.84
C ARG A 328 13.42 39.60 18.23
N ALA A 329 12.11 39.39 18.42
CA ALA A 329 11.09 40.40 18.17
C ALA A 329 11.05 41.38 19.35
N ARG A 330 11.19 42.67 19.06
CA ARG A 330 10.99 43.78 19.98
C ARG A 330 9.49 43.98 20.23
N VAL A 331 9.12 44.06 21.50
CA VAL A 331 7.82 44.57 21.97
C VAL A 331 7.85 46.10 21.86
N PRO A 332 6.84 46.78 21.28
CA PRO A 332 6.71 48.22 21.41
C PRO A 332 6.03 48.59 22.73
N ALA A 333 6.66 49.53 23.42
CA ALA A 333 6.20 50.13 24.67
C ALA A 333 4.95 51.00 24.47
N ALA A 334 4.05 50.94 25.43
CA ALA A 334 2.93 51.86 25.61
C ALA A 334 3.45 53.21 26.12
N SER A 335 2.86 54.30 25.61
CA SER A 335 2.94 55.64 26.21
C SER A 335 1.53 56.19 26.42
N PRO A 336 1.26 56.88 27.54
CA PRO A 336 -0.07 57.38 27.90
C PRO A 336 -0.30 58.80 27.36
N ARG A 337 -1.54 59.14 27.02
CA ARG A 337 -2.03 60.53 27.03
C ARG A 337 -3.50 60.60 27.47
N LEU A 338 -3.71 61.50 28.43
CA LEU A 338 -4.97 61.93 29.03
C LEU A 338 -5.71 62.92 28.11
N HIS A 339 -7.05 62.79 28.07
CA HIS A 339 -8.16 63.79 27.97
C HIS A 339 -8.19 64.83 26.82
N PRO A 340 -9.36 65.40 26.43
CA PRO A 340 -10.56 65.67 27.26
C PRO A 340 -11.96 65.42 26.64
N ALA A 341 -12.97 65.31 27.52
CA ALA A 341 -14.31 65.92 27.49
C ALA A 341 -15.13 65.32 28.65
#